data_AF-A0A349PIA1-F1
#
_entry.id   AF-A0A349PIA1-F1
#
_cell.length_a   1.000
_cell.length_b   1.000
_cell.length_c   1.000
_cell.angle_alpha   90.00
_cell.angle_beta   90.00
_cell.angle_gamma   90.00
#
_symmetry.space_group_name_H-M   'P 1'
#
loop_
_entity.id
_entity.type
_entity.pdbx_description
1 polymer ?
#
loop_
_entity_poly.entity_id
_entity_poly.type
_entity_poly.pdbx_seq_one_letter_code
_entity_poly.pdbx_strand_id
1 'polypeptide(L)'
;MLNKIYRFFYPGKNPLEIRKSFNIPENIKFNLEMFSDGYIVISSDELPGFISEARNSSEILDALNNALMVYFDVPKKYGDIAFPALNIEGHGTISYENKKLQLA
;
A
#
# COMPACT_ATOMS: atom_id res chain seq x y z
N MET A 1 11.28 17.55 -0.58
CA MET A 1 12.53 17.45 -1.39
C MET A 1 13.58 16.50 -0.80
N LEU A 2 13.61 16.22 0.52
CA LEU A 2 14.56 15.26 1.12
C LEU A 2 14.48 13.82 0.56
N ASN A 3 13.30 13.36 0.11
CA ASN A 3 13.13 12.00 -0.43
C ASN A 3 13.95 11.71 -1.71
N LYS A 4 14.33 12.73 -2.49
CA LYS A 4 15.07 12.50 -3.75
C LYS A 4 16.54 12.14 -3.52
N ILE A 5 17.22 12.82 -2.58
CA ILE A 5 18.63 12.54 -2.27
C ILE A 5 18.76 11.20 -1.55
N TYR A 6 17.83 10.87 -0.65
CA TYR A 6 17.83 9.57 0.03
C TYR A 6 17.76 8.40 -0.95
N ARG A 7 16.83 8.46 -1.92
CA ARG A 7 16.67 7.43 -2.96
C ARG A 7 17.86 7.33 -3.92
N PHE A 8 18.69 8.37 -4.02
CA PHE A 8 19.93 8.31 -4.82
C PHE A 8 20.96 7.37 -4.18
N PHE A 9 21.08 7.40 -2.84
CA PHE A 9 22.01 6.53 -2.12
C PHE A 9 21.43 5.15 -1.78
N TYR A 10 20.11 5.05 -1.67
CA TYR A 10 19.39 3.81 -1.39
C TYR A 10 18.30 3.60 -2.44
N PRO A 11 18.66 3.06 -3.63
CA PRO A 11 17.65 2.70 -4.62
C PRO A 11 16.71 1.66 -3.99
N GLY A 12 15.40 1.88 -4.12
CA GLY A 12 14.40 0.96 -3.59
C GLY A 12 14.58 -0.42 -4.19
N LYS A 13 14.53 -1.47 -3.36
CA LYS A 13 14.57 -2.85 -3.81
C LYS A 13 13.31 -3.20 -4.58
N ASN A 14 13.38 -4.30 -5.32
CA ASN A 14 12.23 -4.86 -6.00
C ASN A 14 11.13 -5.22 -4.96
N PRO A 15 9.85 -4.85 -5.17
CA PRO A 15 8.76 -5.21 -4.26
C PRO A 15 8.69 -6.70 -3.91
N LEU A 16 9.00 -7.60 -4.87
CA LEU A 16 9.08 -9.04 -4.62
C LEU A 16 10.17 -9.42 -3.62
N GLU A 17 11.33 -8.76 -3.70
CA GLU A 17 12.43 -8.99 -2.75
C GLU A 17 12.09 -8.46 -1.36
N ILE A 18 11.41 -7.32 -1.28
CA ILE A 18 10.95 -6.75 0.00
C ILE A 18 9.98 -7.75 0.65
N ARG A 19 8.95 -8.20 -0.07
CA ARG A 19 7.96 -9.14 0.48
C ARG A 19 8.61 -10.43 0.98
N LYS A 20 9.54 -11.01 0.21
CA LYS A 20 10.30 -12.21 0.62
C LYS A 20 11.18 -11.97 1.85
N SER A 21 11.89 -10.84 1.90
CA SER A 21 12.85 -10.56 2.98
C SER A 21 12.19 -10.31 4.33
N PHE A 22 10.96 -9.78 4.31
CA PHE A 22 10.21 -9.39 5.51
C PHE A 22 8.99 -10.28 5.77
N ASN A 23 8.89 -11.43 5.09
CA ASN A 23 7.80 -12.39 5.21
C ASN A 23 6.40 -11.76 5.05
N ILE A 24 6.28 -10.76 4.17
CA ILE A 24 5.00 -10.16 3.83
C ILE A 24 4.25 -11.17 2.94
N PRO A 25 3.02 -11.59 3.31
CA PRO A 25 2.25 -12.53 2.50
C PRO A 25 2.04 -12.03 1.07
N GLU A 26 2.01 -12.93 0.10
CA GLU A 26 1.81 -12.55 -1.31
C GLU A 26 0.39 -12.07 -1.59
N ASN A 27 -0.58 -12.60 -0.83
CA ASN A 27 -1.99 -12.26 -0.91
C ASN A 27 -2.43 -11.88 0.50
N ILE A 28 -3.02 -10.69 0.63
CA ILE A 28 -3.60 -10.19 1.87
C ILE A 28 -4.97 -9.64 1.49
N LYS A 29 -6.00 -10.02 2.27
CA LYS A 29 -7.34 -9.45 2.09
C LYS A 29 -7.43 -8.12 2.80
N PHE A 30 -7.80 -7.09 2.06
CA PHE A 30 -8.01 -5.74 2.58
C PHE A 30 -9.48 -5.36 2.43
N ASN A 31 -10.02 -4.81 3.50
CA ASN A 31 -11.36 -4.23 3.55
C ASN A 31 -11.22 -2.72 3.32
N LEU A 32 -12.06 -2.15 2.46
CA LEU A 32 -12.13 -0.71 2.23
C LEU A 32 -13.51 -0.19 2.59
N GLU A 33 -13.55 0.79 3.47
CA GLU A 33 -14.76 1.54 3.82
C GLU A 33 -14.62 2.97 3.31
N MET A 34 -15.55 3.39 2.45
CA MET A 34 -15.56 4.73 1.86
C MET A 34 -16.68 5.56 2.49
N PHE A 35 -16.33 6.73 2.99
CA PHE A 35 -17.24 7.67 3.63
C PHE A 35 -17.76 8.69 2.60
N SER A 36 -18.88 9.34 2.92
CA SER A 36 -19.57 10.26 2.01
C SER A 36 -18.77 11.50 1.62
N ASP A 37 -17.76 11.86 2.40
CA ASP A 37 -16.84 12.96 2.15
C ASP A 37 -15.62 12.55 1.29
N GLY A 38 -15.55 11.29 0.88
CA GLY A 38 -14.44 10.71 0.12
C GLY A 38 -13.30 10.17 0.97
N TYR A 39 -13.40 10.23 2.31
CA TYR A 39 -12.45 9.57 3.21
C TYR A 39 -12.53 8.05 3.07
N ILE A 40 -11.41 7.37 3.22
CA ILE A 40 -11.31 5.92 3.04
C ILE A 40 -10.52 5.32 4.20
N VAL A 41 -11.11 4.33 4.86
CA VAL A 41 -10.42 3.49 5.84
C VAL A 41 -10.09 2.15 5.20
N ILE A 42 -8.87 1.70 5.41
CA ILE A 42 -8.33 0.45 4.89
C ILE A 42 -7.94 -0.42 6.10
N SER A 43 -8.47 -1.62 6.18
CA SER A 43 -8.20 -2.57 7.27
C SER A 43 -8.00 -3.99 6.74
N SER A 44 -7.58 -4.91 7.61
CA SER A 44 -7.46 -6.33 7.27
C SER A 44 -7.74 -7.21 8.48
N ASP A 45 -8.63 -8.18 8.31
CA ASP A 45 -8.91 -9.18 9.35
C ASP A 45 -7.76 -10.20 9.50
N GLU A 46 -6.92 -10.33 8.48
CA GLU A 46 -5.75 -11.21 8.45
C GLU A 46 -4.53 -10.61 9.16
N LEU A 47 -4.53 -9.28 9.37
CA LEU A 47 -3.45 -8.52 10.02
C LEU A 47 -3.99 -7.76 11.25
N PRO A 48 -4.01 -8.37 12.44
CA PRO A 48 -4.58 -7.75 13.64
C PRO A 48 -3.97 -6.39 13.96
N GLY A 49 -4.80 -5.35 14.03
CA GLY A 49 -4.38 -3.99 14.31
C GLY A 49 -3.87 -3.22 13.08
N PHE A 50 -3.91 -3.81 11.89
CA PHE A 50 -3.65 -3.10 10.65
C PHE A 50 -4.79 -2.13 10.32
N ILE A 51 -4.47 -0.84 10.32
CA ILE A 51 -5.36 0.21 9.86
C ILE A 51 -4.56 1.27 9.10
N SER A 52 -5.14 1.76 8.01
CA SER A 52 -4.61 2.88 7.24
C SER A 52 -5.75 3.72 6.69
N GLU A 53 -5.43 4.96 6.32
CA GLU A 53 -6.43 5.95 5.94
C GLU A 53 -5.96 6.70 4.68
N ALA A 54 -6.88 6.94 3.76
CA ALA A 54 -6.64 7.70 2.54
C ALA A 54 -7.72 8.78 2.37
N ARG A 55 -7.33 9.97 1.90
CA ARG A 55 -8.27 11.09 1.74
C ARG A 55 -9.17 10.97 0.50
N ASN A 56 -8.78 10.10 -0.42
CA ASN A 56 -9.44 9.87 -1.70
C ASN A 56 -8.86 8.60 -2.34
N SER A 57 -9.48 8.14 -3.43
CA SER A 57 -9.08 6.91 -4.12
C SER A 57 -7.64 6.92 -4.66
N SER A 58 -7.10 8.10 -5.00
CA SER A 58 -5.76 8.20 -5.59
C SER A 58 -4.63 7.97 -4.57
N GLU A 59 -4.95 8.04 -3.27
CA GLU A 59 -4.02 7.86 -2.16
C GLU A 59 -4.02 6.44 -1.58
N ILE A 60 -5.00 5.59 -1.93
CA ILE A 60 -5.20 4.26 -1.32
C ILE A 60 -3.90 3.43 -1.33
N LEU A 61 -3.25 3.31 -2.49
CA LEU A 61 -2.04 2.49 -2.63
C LEU A 61 -0.88 3.02 -1.78
N ASP A 62 -0.72 4.34 -1.71
CA ASP A 62 0.37 4.95 -0.94
C ASP A 62 0.12 4.81 0.55
N ALA A 63 -1.12 5.03 1.01
CA ALA A 63 -1.52 4.84 2.39
C ALA A 63 -1.36 3.37 2.83
N LEU A 64 -1.85 2.43 2.02
CA LEU A 64 -1.74 1.00 2.28
C LEU A 64 -0.27 0.55 2.33
N ASN A 65 0.55 0.90 1.33
CA ASN A 65 1.95 0.47 1.33
C ASN A 65 2.70 1.06 2.53
N ASN A 66 2.50 2.33 2.87
CA ASN A 66 3.15 2.91 4.04
C ASN A 66 2.78 2.19 5.35
N ALA A 67 1.49 1.95 5.59
CA ALA A 67 1.04 1.25 6.79
C ALA A 67 1.55 -0.19 6.82
N LEU A 68 1.58 -0.86 5.66
CA LEU A 68 2.05 -2.24 5.55
C LEU A 68 3.54 -2.36 5.83
N MET A 69 4.35 -1.45 5.29
CA MET A 69 5.77 -1.40 5.59
C MET A 69 6.01 -1.19 7.09
N VAL A 70 5.21 -0.34 7.75
CA VAL A 70 5.31 -0.14 9.20
C VAL A 70 4.88 -1.40 9.96
N TYR A 71 3.78 -2.04 9.58
CA TYR A 71 3.27 -3.24 10.23
C TYR A 71 4.29 -4.40 10.22
N PHE A 72 5.03 -4.56 9.12
CA PHE A 72 6.05 -5.61 8.96
C PHE A 72 7.47 -5.15 9.33
N ASP A 73 7.59 -4.03 10.05
CA ASP A 73 8.88 -3.45 10.47
C ASP A 73 9.90 -3.28 9.33
N VAL A 74 9.42 -2.96 8.13
CA VAL A 74 10.24 -2.77 6.93
C VAL A 74 10.89 -1.40 6.97
N PRO A 75 12.24 -1.31 7.07
CA PRO A 75 12.90 -0.01 7.07
C PRO A 75 12.81 0.64 5.69
N LYS A 76 12.55 1.96 5.63
CA LYS A 76 12.42 2.71 4.38
C LYS A 76 13.62 2.61 3.42
N LYS A 77 14.82 2.26 3.93
CA LYS A 77 16.01 2.03 3.09
C LYS A 77 15.84 0.87 2.11
N TYR A 78 14.92 -0.06 2.38
CA TYR A 78 14.65 -1.19 1.49
C TYR A 78 13.67 -0.81 0.38
N GLY A 79 12.85 0.21 0.58
CA GLY A 79 11.88 0.69 -0.40
C GLY A 79 10.57 1.13 0.24
N ASP A 80 9.68 1.63 -0.61
CA ASP A 80 8.41 2.24 -0.19
C ASP A 80 7.18 1.51 -0.79
N ILE A 81 7.39 0.44 -1.57
CA ILE A 81 6.34 -0.29 -2.30
C ILE A 81 6.51 -1.80 -2.08
N ALA A 82 5.52 -2.44 -1.47
CA ALA A 82 5.40 -3.90 -1.33
C ALA A 82 4.38 -4.46 -2.32
N PHE A 83 3.28 -3.73 -2.52
CA PHE A 83 2.20 -4.05 -3.45
C PHE A 83 2.08 -2.94 -4.50
N PRO A 84 2.51 -3.18 -5.76
CA PRO A 84 2.38 -2.20 -6.83
C PRO A 84 0.94 -2.05 -7.35
N ALA A 85 0.09 -3.03 -7.03
CA ALA A 85 -1.32 -3.05 -7.33
C ALA A 85 -2.09 -3.74 -6.20
N LEU A 86 -3.35 -3.37 -6.06
CA LEU A 86 -4.29 -3.91 -5.10
C LEU A 86 -5.57 -4.31 -5.83
N ASN A 87 -6.00 -5.55 -5.64
CA ASN A 87 -7.32 -6.00 -6.07
C ASN A 87 -8.31 -5.75 -4.95
N ILE A 88 -9.38 -5.02 -5.25
CA ILE A 88 -10.46 -4.74 -4.32
C ILE A 88 -11.67 -5.53 -4.81
N GLU A 89 -12.15 -6.42 -3.96
CA GLU A 89 -13.32 -7.22 -4.26
C GLU A 89 -14.52 -6.34 -4.59
N GLY A 90 -15.17 -6.58 -5.72
CA GLY A 90 -16.31 -5.79 -6.20
C GLY A 90 -15.99 -4.40 -6.77
N HIS A 91 -14.75 -3.92 -6.70
CA HIS A 91 -14.38 -2.55 -7.10
C HIS A 91 -13.22 -2.47 -8.10
N GLY A 92 -12.65 -3.61 -8.50
CA GLY A 92 -11.60 -3.68 -9.52
C GLY A 92 -10.18 -3.61 -8.96
N THR A 93 -9.23 -3.21 -9.79
CA THR A 93 -7.80 -3.15 -9.45
C THR A 93 -7.31 -1.71 -9.44
N ILE A 94 -6.63 -1.31 -8.36
CA ILE A 94 -5.83 -0.07 -8.33
C ILE A 94 -4.38 -0.42 -8.60
N SER A 95 -3.70 0.31 -9.49
CA SER A 95 -2.25 0.19 -9.68
C SER A 95 -1.57 1.55 -9.73
N TYR A 96 -0.25 1.59 -9.52
CA TYR A 96 0.51 2.83 -9.70
C TYR A 96 0.51 3.35 -11.14
N GLU A 97 0.32 2.45 -12.12
CA GLU A 97 0.18 2.80 -13.54
C GLU A 97 -1.21 3.38 -13.85
N ASN A 98 -2.22 3.02 -13.06
CA ASN A 98 -3.60 3.48 -13.21
C ASN A 98 -4.19 3.85 -11.84
N LYS A 99 -3.90 5.08 -11.40
CA LYS A 99 -4.25 5.61 -10.05
C LYS A 99 -5.75 5.88 -9.83
N LYS A 100 -6.62 5.50 -10.76
CA LYS A 100 -8.07 5.68 -10.63
C LYS A 100 -8.75 4.34 -10.42
N LEU A 101 -9.58 4.25 -9.37
CA LEU A 101 -10.56 3.18 -9.26
C LEU A 101 -11.49 3.26 -10.47
N GLN A 102 -11.50 2.21 -11.30
CA GLN A 102 -12.57 2.03 -12.27
C GLN A 102 -13.64 1.20 -11.59
N LEU A 103 -14.64 1.88 -11.04
CA LEU A 103 -15.86 1.23 -10.56
C LEU A 103 -16.56 0.63 -11.78
N ALA A 104 -16.84 -0.67 -11.72
CA ALA A 104 -17.71 -1.35 -12.67
C ALA A 104 -19.19 -0.98 -12.40
#